data_AF-A0A1M7QKI3-F1
#
_entry.id   AF-A0A1M7QKI3-F1
#
_cell.length_a   1.000
_cell.length_b   1.000
_cell.length_c   1.000
_cell.angle_alpha   90.00
_cell.angle_beta   90.00
_cell.angle_gamma   90.00
#
_symmetry.space_group_name_H-M   'P 1'
#
loop_
_entity.id
_entity.type
_entity.pdbx_description
1 polymer ?
#
loop_
_entity_poly.entity_id
_entity_poly.type
_entity_poly.pdbx_seq_one_letter_code
_entity_poly.pdbx_strand_id
1 'polypeptide(L)'
;RTGNVEVAGPDGTLYLQTADGGLTPKAGGNLAQLVKAEREIAEAKRVAGVADEIPATSAIARDGLREDLARQAGIPRNLVDQPSSIWGKSIDDIRQSFTMDGATVTSVPAKASSSGNAQVFKVEGSATGIKEFQYSPSTVDNLNQSSHIGEYYKITYEDGSKIKVVEPSTYRPTFLGRDPIYDANTIYLNPQGQTVVFNPSNNTWVPK
;
A
#
# COMPACT_ATOMS: atom_id res chain seq x y z
N ARG A 1 -67.76 -10.28 12.21
CA ARG A 1 -67.06 -9.49 11.16
C ARG A 1 -67.16 -8.03 11.54
N THR A 2 -66.10 -7.43 12.08
CA THR A 2 -65.99 -5.98 12.27
C THR A 2 -65.61 -5.38 10.92
N GLY A 3 -66.62 -4.95 10.16
CA GLY A 3 -66.46 -4.50 8.76
C GLY A 3 -65.93 -3.09 8.68
N ASN A 4 -64.62 -2.90 8.79
CA ASN A 4 -64.00 -1.63 8.40
C ASN A 4 -63.82 -1.66 6.87
N VAL A 5 -64.43 -0.68 6.18
CA VAL A 5 -64.30 -0.52 4.72
C VAL A 5 -63.15 0.44 4.45
N GLU A 6 -62.16 -0.01 3.68
CA GLU A 6 -61.04 0.83 3.22
C GLU A 6 -61.29 1.27 1.78
N VAL A 7 -61.05 2.54 1.48
CA VAL A 7 -61.28 3.14 0.16
C VAL A 7 -60.03 3.89 -0.27
N ALA A 8 -59.59 3.69 -1.52
CA ALA A 8 -58.48 4.45 -2.10
C ALA A 8 -59.00 5.69 -2.84
N GLY A 9 -58.43 6.85 -2.53
CA GLY A 9 -58.67 8.09 -3.27
C GLY A 9 -57.91 8.14 -4.60
N PRO A 10 -58.29 9.05 -5.53
CA PRO A 10 -57.62 9.23 -6.82
C PRO A 10 -56.15 9.67 -6.71
N ASP A 11 -55.78 10.26 -5.56
CA ASP A 11 -54.43 10.69 -5.18
C ASP A 11 -53.59 9.55 -4.55
N GLY A 12 -54.16 8.34 -4.47
CA GLY A 12 -53.52 7.17 -3.88
C GLY A 12 -53.57 7.13 -2.35
N THR A 13 -54.22 8.09 -1.69
CA THR A 13 -54.42 8.10 -0.24
C THR A 13 -55.49 7.07 0.15
N LEU A 14 -55.20 6.19 1.10
CA LEU A 14 -56.17 5.26 1.67
C LEU A 14 -56.95 5.93 2.79
N TYR A 15 -58.25 5.71 2.78
CA TYR A 15 -59.20 6.22 3.76
C TYR A 15 -59.92 5.06 4.45
N LEU A 16 -60.23 5.25 5.72
CA LEU A 16 -61.14 4.41 6.49
C LEU A 16 -62.53 5.05 6.47
N GLN A 17 -63.54 4.28 6.09
CA GLN A 17 -64.93 4.73 6.17
C GLN A 17 -65.40 4.71 7.63
N THR A 18 -65.87 5.85 8.12
CA THR A 18 -66.43 6.01 9.46
C THR A 18 -67.90 5.57 9.48
N ALA A 19 -68.42 5.24 10.66
CA ALA A 19 -69.76 4.68 10.82
C ALA A 19 -70.90 5.62 10.36
N ASP A 20 -70.62 6.91 10.24
CA ASP A 20 -71.49 7.97 9.71
C ASP A 20 -71.36 8.16 8.18
N GLY A 21 -70.55 7.33 7.51
CA GLY A 21 -70.31 7.40 6.06
C GLY A 21 -69.19 8.37 5.64
N GLY A 22 -68.54 9.05 6.60
CA GLY A 22 -67.37 9.88 6.35
C GLY A 22 -66.12 9.08 5.97
N LEU A 23 -65.09 9.77 5.47
CA LEU A 23 -63.80 9.17 5.11
C LEU A 23 -62.69 9.87 5.90
N THR A 24 -61.90 9.08 6.63
CA THR A 24 -60.73 9.59 7.38
C THR A 24 -59.43 9.03 6.79
N PRO A 25 -58.40 9.86 6.52
CA PRO A 25 -57.14 9.37 5.99
C PRO A 25 -56.49 8.36 6.93
N LYS A 26 -56.05 7.23 6.39
CA LYS A 26 -55.32 6.20 7.12
C LYS A 26 -53.86 6.65 7.28
N ALA A 27 -53.34 6.61 8.50
CA ALA A 27 -51.94 6.88 8.77
C ALA A 27 -51.05 5.91 7.96
N GLY A 28 -50.12 6.44 7.16
CA GLY A 28 -49.27 5.65 6.26
C GLY A 28 -49.94 5.13 4.98
N GLY A 29 -51.16 5.60 4.67
CA GLY A 29 -52.01 5.06 3.63
C GLY A 29 -51.76 5.52 2.19
N ASN A 30 -50.63 6.15 1.83
CA ASN A 30 -50.45 6.63 0.45
C ASN A 30 -49.76 5.58 -0.43
N LEU A 31 -50.54 4.87 -1.26
CA LEU A 31 -50.01 3.86 -2.19
C LEU A 31 -49.02 4.45 -3.20
N ALA A 32 -49.25 5.67 -3.68
CA ALA A 32 -48.39 6.29 -4.68
C ALA A 32 -46.98 6.57 -4.13
N GLN A 33 -46.89 6.96 -2.85
CA GLN A 33 -45.62 7.14 -2.15
C GLN A 33 -44.92 5.80 -1.89
N LEU A 34 -45.66 4.75 -1.53
CA LEU A 34 -45.10 3.41 -1.34
C LEU A 34 -44.54 2.84 -2.65
N VAL A 35 -45.28 2.95 -3.76
CA VAL A 35 -44.82 2.50 -5.08
C VAL A 35 -43.59 3.27 -5.55
N LYS A 36 -43.52 4.58 -5.24
CA LYS A 36 -42.34 5.40 -5.52
C LYS A 36 -41.14 4.95 -4.67
N ALA A 37 -41.33 4.74 -3.37
CA ALA A 37 -40.28 4.26 -2.48
C ALA A 37 -39.77 2.87 -2.89
N GLU A 38 -40.65 1.95 -3.30
CA GLU A 38 -40.25 0.64 -3.82
C GLU A 38 -39.40 0.75 -5.08
N ARG A 39 -39.75 1.65 -6.01
CA ARG A 39 -38.93 1.91 -7.20
C ARG A 39 -37.57 2.49 -6.85
N GLU A 40 -37.52 3.49 -5.97
CA GLU A 40 -36.27 4.11 -5.51
C GLU A 40 -35.36 3.09 -4.80
N ILE A 41 -35.93 2.19 -3.98
CA ILE A 41 -35.19 1.09 -3.35
C ILE A 41 -34.69 0.08 -4.39
N ALA A 42 -35.53 -0.31 -5.34
CA ALA A 42 -35.15 -1.23 -6.41
C ALA A 42 -34.04 -0.65 -7.31
N GLU A 43 -34.09 0.65 -7.57
CA GLU A 43 -33.10 1.37 -8.35
C GLU A 43 -31.79 1.56 -7.57
N ALA A 44 -31.85 1.93 -6.29
CA ALA A 44 -30.69 1.95 -5.40
C ALA A 44 -30.02 0.58 -5.28
N LYS A 45 -30.82 -0.50 -5.24
CA LYS A 45 -30.31 -1.89 -5.23
C LYS A 45 -29.66 -2.29 -6.56
N ARG A 46 -30.12 -1.75 -7.69
CA ARG A 46 -29.48 -1.94 -9.00
C ARG A 46 -28.17 -1.16 -9.12
N VAL A 47 -28.10 0.04 -8.55
CA VAL A 47 -26.84 0.82 -8.53
C VAL A 47 -25.81 0.19 -7.58
N ALA A 48 -26.24 -0.40 -6.47
CA ALA A 48 -25.37 -1.18 -5.59
C ALA A 48 -24.94 -2.54 -6.17
N GLY A 49 -25.65 -3.03 -7.20
CA GLY A 49 -25.45 -4.36 -7.80
C GLY A 49 -24.47 -4.43 -8.98
N VAL A 50 -23.58 -3.43 -9.17
CA VAL A 50 -22.58 -3.43 -10.25
C VAL A 50 -21.13 -3.36 -9.74
N ALA A 51 -20.91 -3.64 -8.47
CA ALA A 51 -19.65 -4.26 -8.06
C ALA A 51 -20.00 -5.74 -7.88
N ASP A 52 -19.54 -6.59 -8.80
CA ASP A 52 -19.52 -8.03 -8.55
C ASP A 52 -18.98 -8.23 -7.13
N GLU A 53 -19.82 -8.75 -6.23
CA GLU A 53 -19.45 -9.00 -4.83
C GLU A 53 -18.32 -10.03 -4.85
N ILE A 54 -17.07 -9.55 -4.90
CA ILE A 54 -15.90 -10.39 -4.76
C ILE A 54 -16.08 -11.12 -3.43
N PRO A 55 -16.28 -12.45 -3.42
CA PRO A 55 -16.59 -13.16 -2.20
C PRO A 55 -15.48 -12.91 -1.19
N ALA A 56 -15.82 -12.68 0.08
CA ALA A 56 -14.83 -12.43 1.14
C ALA A 56 -13.81 -13.59 1.28
N THR A 57 -14.15 -14.78 0.78
CA THR A 57 -13.30 -15.98 0.75
C THR A 57 -12.39 -16.06 -0.47
N SER A 58 -12.57 -15.18 -1.47
CA SER A 58 -11.77 -15.18 -2.70
C SER A 58 -10.33 -14.72 -2.43
N ALA A 59 -9.40 -15.12 -3.31
CA ALA A 59 -8.01 -14.67 -3.26
C ALA A 59 -7.89 -13.15 -3.38
N ILE A 60 -8.67 -12.52 -4.27
CA ILE A 60 -8.62 -11.08 -4.54
C ILE A 60 -9.05 -10.26 -3.31
N ALA A 61 -10.11 -10.67 -2.61
CA ALA A 61 -10.52 -10.01 -1.37
C ALA A 61 -9.46 -10.12 -0.27
N ARG A 62 -8.79 -11.27 -0.17
CA ARG A 62 -7.71 -11.50 0.80
C ARG A 62 -6.47 -10.67 0.49
N ASP A 63 -6.11 -10.58 -0.79
CA ASP A 63 -4.96 -9.77 -1.22
C ASP A 63 -5.25 -8.28 -0.99
N GLY A 64 -6.44 -7.79 -1.36
CA GLY A 64 -6.85 -6.42 -1.06
C GLY A 64 -6.80 -6.09 0.43
N LEU A 65 -7.33 -6.98 1.28
CA LEU A 65 -7.26 -6.82 2.74
C LEU A 65 -5.81 -6.83 3.25
N ARG A 66 -4.94 -7.70 2.72
CA ARG A 66 -3.51 -7.73 3.06
C ARG A 66 -2.84 -6.40 2.74
N GLU A 67 -3.10 -5.84 1.57
CA GLU A 67 -2.54 -4.54 1.15
C GLU A 67 -3.03 -3.39 2.04
N ASP A 68 -4.31 -3.38 2.41
CA ASP A 68 -4.86 -2.34 3.29
C ASP A 68 -4.29 -2.43 4.70
N LEU A 69 -4.15 -3.65 5.25
CA LEU A 69 -3.52 -3.86 6.56
C LEU A 69 -2.04 -3.47 6.54
N ALA A 70 -1.31 -3.81 5.47
CA ALA A 70 0.07 -3.38 5.31
C ALA A 70 0.20 -1.86 5.29
N ARG A 71 -0.68 -1.17 4.54
CA ARG A 71 -0.71 0.29 4.47
C ARG A 71 -0.98 0.91 5.84
N GLN A 72 -1.95 0.37 6.59
CA GLN A 72 -2.26 0.82 7.95
C GLN A 72 -1.08 0.62 8.91
N ALA A 73 -0.34 -0.49 8.78
CA ALA A 73 0.85 -0.77 9.56
C ALA A 73 2.10 -0.02 9.08
N GLY A 74 2.03 0.71 7.96
CA GLY A 74 3.18 1.39 7.36
C GLY A 74 4.21 0.45 6.72
N ILE A 75 3.85 -0.82 6.52
CA ILE A 75 4.69 -1.83 5.86
C ILE A 75 4.79 -1.46 4.38
N PRO A 76 6.01 -1.33 3.81
CA PRO A 76 6.16 -0.99 2.40
C PRO A 76 5.65 -2.13 1.52
N ARG A 77 5.07 -1.81 0.37
CA ARG A 77 4.50 -2.77 -0.58
C ARG A 77 5.00 -2.47 -2.00
N ASN A 78 4.85 -3.46 -2.87
CA ASN A 78 5.22 -3.38 -4.28
C ASN A 78 6.69 -2.95 -4.52
N LEU A 79 7.64 -3.58 -3.82
CA LEU A 79 9.06 -3.21 -3.81
C LEU A 79 9.78 -3.39 -5.16
N VAL A 80 9.17 -4.11 -6.10
CA VAL A 80 9.71 -4.27 -7.46
C VAL A 80 9.44 -3.01 -8.28
N ASP A 81 8.20 -2.54 -8.28
CA ASP A 81 7.78 -1.36 -9.05
C ASP A 81 8.09 -0.04 -8.33
N GLN A 82 8.08 -0.06 -6.99
CA GLN A 82 8.30 1.10 -6.12
C GLN A 82 9.41 0.84 -5.09
N PRO A 83 10.65 0.56 -5.54
CA PRO A 83 11.76 0.21 -4.65
C PRO A 83 12.13 1.34 -3.67
N SER A 84 11.88 2.60 -4.00
CA SER A 84 12.13 3.73 -3.08
C SER A 84 11.19 3.76 -1.87
N SER A 85 10.07 3.02 -1.89
CA SER A 85 9.14 2.94 -0.76
C SER A 85 9.74 2.34 0.51
N ILE A 86 10.90 1.68 0.41
CA ILE A 86 11.69 1.19 1.56
C ILE A 86 12.35 2.31 2.36
N TRP A 87 12.48 3.52 1.79
CA TRP A 87 13.17 4.62 2.45
C TRP A 87 12.47 5.00 3.76
N GLY A 88 13.26 5.12 4.83
CA GLY A 88 12.75 5.44 6.17
C GLY A 88 11.93 4.34 6.82
N LYS A 89 11.85 3.14 6.22
CA LYS A 89 11.20 1.98 6.83
C LYS A 89 12.16 1.26 7.75
N SER A 90 11.63 0.69 8.83
CA SER A 90 12.43 -0.18 9.68
C SER A 90 12.78 -1.47 8.91
N ILE A 91 13.86 -2.11 9.31
CA ILE A 91 14.26 -3.38 8.69
C ILE A 91 13.22 -4.48 8.93
N ASP A 92 12.50 -4.40 10.06
CA ASP A 92 11.43 -5.33 10.40
C ASP A 92 10.20 -5.13 9.52
N ASP A 93 9.85 -3.88 9.17
CA ASP A 93 8.75 -3.62 8.23
C ASP A 93 9.08 -4.15 6.83
N ILE A 94 10.32 -3.99 6.38
CA ILE A 94 10.77 -4.53 5.09
C ILE A 94 10.73 -6.06 5.12
N ARG A 95 11.23 -6.68 6.20
CA ARG A 95 11.13 -8.13 6.42
C ARG A 95 9.68 -8.60 6.37
N GLN A 96 8.80 -7.89 7.06
CA GLN A 96 7.38 -8.21 7.14
C GLN A 96 6.70 -8.12 5.77
N SER A 97 7.10 -7.18 4.90
CA SER A 97 6.58 -7.12 3.52
C SER A 97 6.81 -8.45 2.79
N PHE A 98 8.01 -9.02 2.89
CA PHE A 98 8.33 -10.27 2.20
C PHE A 98 7.64 -11.49 2.83
N THR A 99 7.55 -11.55 4.16
CA THR A 99 6.89 -12.67 4.85
C THR A 99 5.38 -12.69 4.60
N MET A 100 4.75 -11.51 4.46
CA MET A 100 3.35 -11.39 4.06
C MET A 100 3.07 -11.96 2.67
N ASP A 101 4.09 -12.01 1.81
CA ASP A 101 4.02 -12.61 0.47
C ASP A 101 4.52 -14.07 0.43
N GLY A 102 4.68 -14.68 1.61
CA GLY A 102 5.06 -16.09 1.75
C GLY A 102 6.56 -16.37 1.61
N ALA A 103 7.39 -15.33 1.48
CA ALA A 103 8.84 -15.51 1.43
C ALA A 103 9.42 -15.79 2.82
N THR A 104 10.52 -16.54 2.85
CA THR A 104 11.34 -16.71 4.05
C THR A 104 12.45 -15.68 4.06
N VAL A 105 12.62 -14.98 5.17
CA VAL A 105 13.63 -13.93 5.32
C VAL A 105 14.59 -14.28 6.46
N THR A 106 15.89 -14.32 6.17
CA THR A 106 16.93 -14.71 7.13
C THR A 106 18.02 -13.65 7.21
N SER A 107 18.50 -13.35 8.42
CA SER A 107 19.61 -12.42 8.63
C SER A 107 20.92 -13.01 8.12
N VAL A 108 21.70 -12.22 7.41
CA VAL A 108 23.05 -12.57 6.97
C VAL A 108 24.06 -11.94 7.93
N PRO A 109 24.95 -12.73 8.56
CA PRO A 109 25.98 -12.18 9.43
C PRO A 109 26.92 -11.24 8.66
N ALA A 110 27.35 -10.18 9.33
CA ALA A 110 28.34 -9.27 8.77
C ALA A 110 29.65 -10.01 8.46
N LYS A 111 30.27 -9.68 7.33
CA LYS A 111 31.59 -10.22 6.98
C LYS A 111 32.65 -9.66 7.92
N ALA A 112 33.62 -10.47 8.31
CA ALA A 112 34.72 -10.07 9.21
C ALA A 112 35.52 -8.85 8.72
N SER A 113 35.59 -8.63 7.40
CA SER A 113 36.27 -7.49 6.79
C SER A 113 35.38 -6.25 6.57
N SER A 114 34.12 -6.29 7.01
CA SER A 114 33.18 -5.17 6.89
C SER A 114 33.10 -4.36 8.19
N SER A 115 32.54 -3.15 8.14
CA SER A 115 32.29 -2.33 9.34
C SER A 115 31.28 -2.93 10.32
N GLY A 116 30.53 -3.97 9.93
CA GLY A 116 29.51 -4.59 10.77
C GLY A 116 28.21 -3.79 10.94
N ASN A 117 28.17 -2.54 10.46
CA ASN A 117 27.04 -1.63 10.69
C ASN A 117 25.82 -1.93 9.80
N ALA A 118 26.05 -2.56 8.65
CA ALA A 118 24.98 -2.89 7.73
C ALA A 118 24.20 -4.12 8.19
N GLN A 119 22.88 -4.03 8.12
CA GLN A 119 21.97 -5.14 8.35
C GLN A 119 21.57 -5.71 6.99
N VAL A 120 21.84 -6.99 6.78
CA VAL A 120 21.60 -7.67 5.49
C VAL A 120 20.69 -8.86 5.72
N PHE A 121 19.72 -9.04 4.85
CA PHE A 121 18.76 -10.15 4.90
C PHE A 121 18.63 -10.81 3.54
N LYS A 122 18.67 -12.14 3.55
CA LYS A 122 18.37 -12.98 2.38
C LYS A 122 16.88 -13.25 2.32
N VAL A 123 16.32 -13.20 1.12
CA VAL A 123 14.92 -13.51 0.80
C VAL A 123 14.89 -14.78 -0.04
N GLU A 124 14.12 -15.77 0.38
CA GLU A 124 13.96 -17.05 -0.32
C GLU A 124 12.47 -17.34 -0.56
N GLY A 125 12.15 -17.92 -1.71
CA GLY A 125 10.77 -18.26 -2.07
C GLY A 125 9.87 -17.07 -2.42
N SER A 126 10.45 -15.89 -2.68
CA SER A 126 9.68 -14.72 -3.15
C SER A 126 9.42 -14.78 -4.66
N ALA A 127 8.22 -14.40 -5.08
CA ALA A 127 7.88 -14.24 -6.50
C ALA A 127 8.42 -12.95 -7.14
N THR A 128 9.05 -12.06 -6.35
CA THR A 128 9.50 -10.73 -6.79
C THR A 128 10.82 -10.73 -7.56
N GLY A 129 11.58 -11.83 -7.50
CA GLY A 129 12.96 -11.88 -8.00
C GLY A 129 13.96 -11.11 -7.12
N ILE A 130 13.55 -10.59 -5.96
CA ILE A 130 14.44 -10.01 -4.96
C ILE A 130 15.00 -11.13 -4.09
N LYS A 131 16.33 -11.19 -3.96
CA LYS A 131 17.03 -12.20 -3.16
C LYS A 131 17.67 -11.67 -1.88
N GLU A 132 17.88 -10.35 -1.81
CA GLU A 132 18.51 -9.72 -0.66
C GLU A 132 18.08 -8.27 -0.52
N PHE A 133 17.89 -7.83 0.71
CA PHE A 133 17.83 -6.41 1.04
C PHE A 133 18.82 -6.06 2.15
N GLN A 134 19.30 -4.83 2.13
CA GLN A 134 20.27 -4.30 3.07
C GLN A 134 19.87 -2.90 3.51
N TYR A 135 20.04 -2.64 4.79
CA TYR A 135 20.01 -1.30 5.38
C TYR A 135 21.39 -0.95 5.94
N SER A 136 21.89 0.24 5.62
CA SER A 136 23.10 0.79 6.21
C SER A 136 22.73 2.10 6.91
N PRO A 137 22.92 2.21 8.24
CA PRO A 137 22.66 3.46 8.94
C PRO A 137 23.64 4.57 8.50
N SER A 138 23.24 5.83 8.73
CA SER A 138 24.09 6.98 8.44
C SER A 138 25.35 6.97 9.30
N THR A 139 26.44 7.40 8.69
CA THR A 139 27.79 7.44 9.28
C THR A 139 28.36 8.87 9.29
N VAL A 140 27.53 9.87 8.93
CA VAL A 140 27.91 11.30 8.86
C VAL A 140 28.48 11.81 10.19
N ASP A 141 27.95 11.32 11.32
CA ASP A 141 28.35 11.78 12.66
C ASP A 141 29.56 11.03 13.25
N ASN A 142 30.29 10.24 12.44
CA ASN A 142 31.47 9.44 12.83
C ASN A 142 31.27 8.38 13.93
N LEU A 143 30.06 8.20 14.47
CA LEU A 143 29.75 7.17 15.47
C LEU A 143 29.74 5.75 14.89
N ASN A 144 29.47 5.61 13.59
CA ASN A 144 29.33 4.34 12.88
C ASN A 144 30.25 4.31 11.65
N GLN A 145 31.58 4.30 11.79
CA GLN A 145 32.47 4.40 10.62
C GLN A 145 32.22 3.30 9.57
N SER A 146 32.14 3.70 8.30
CA SER A 146 31.97 2.82 7.14
C SER A 146 32.77 3.34 5.97
N SER A 147 32.99 2.50 4.96
CA SER A 147 33.71 2.86 3.73
C SER A 147 32.99 3.97 2.96
N HIS A 148 31.66 3.96 2.97
CA HIS A 148 30.77 4.99 2.43
C HIS A 148 30.23 5.89 3.54
N ILE A 149 29.86 7.12 3.19
CA ILE A 149 29.19 8.06 4.11
C ILE A 149 27.69 8.09 3.80
N GLY A 150 26.87 8.21 4.84
CA GLY A 150 25.43 8.41 4.73
C GLY A 150 24.61 7.13 4.70
N GLU A 151 23.32 7.30 4.96
CA GLU A 151 22.33 6.23 5.00
C GLU A 151 22.01 5.70 3.61
N TYR A 152 21.76 4.40 3.51
CA TYR A 152 21.13 3.83 2.33
C TYR A 152 20.34 2.56 2.60
N TYR A 153 19.48 2.27 1.65
CA TYR A 153 18.83 0.99 1.47
C TYR A 153 19.25 0.38 0.15
N LYS A 154 19.38 -0.94 0.07
CA LYS A 154 19.77 -1.64 -1.15
C LYS A 154 18.94 -2.90 -1.33
N ILE A 155 18.47 -3.12 -2.55
CA ILE A 155 17.79 -4.32 -3.02
C ILE A 155 18.71 -5.00 -4.02
N THR A 156 18.92 -6.30 -3.89
CA THR A 156 19.64 -7.13 -4.86
C THR A 156 18.67 -8.16 -5.44
N TYR A 157 18.62 -8.22 -6.77
CA TYR A 157 17.79 -9.17 -7.52
C TYR A 157 18.54 -10.47 -7.82
N GLU A 158 17.82 -11.51 -8.19
CA GLU A 158 18.37 -12.83 -8.53
C GLU A 158 19.43 -12.75 -9.64
N ASP A 159 19.18 -11.93 -10.67
CA ASP A 159 20.10 -11.66 -11.79
C ASP A 159 21.37 -10.87 -11.41
N GLY A 160 21.47 -10.42 -10.15
CA GLY A 160 22.59 -9.66 -9.62
C GLY A 160 22.52 -8.15 -9.88
N SER A 161 21.48 -7.66 -10.56
CA SER A 161 21.16 -6.24 -10.61
C SER A 161 20.76 -5.72 -9.23
N LYS A 162 20.94 -4.42 -9.01
CA LYS A 162 20.73 -3.78 -7.71
C LYS A 162 20.02 -2.45 -7.87
N ILE A 163 19.23 -2.13 -6.87
CA ILE A 163 18.72 -0.77 -6.64
C ILE A 163 19.24 -0.30 -5.30
N LYS A 164 19.79 0.92 -5.26
CA LYS A 164 20.27 1.54 -4.03
C LYS A 164 19.58 2.89 -3.85
N VAL A 165 18.81 3.02 -2.78
CA VAL A 165 18.10 4.24 -2.42
C VAL A 165 18.96 5.02 -1.43
N VAL A 166 19.32 6.24 -1.80
CA VAL A 166 20.33 7.05 -1.09
C VAL A 166 19.81 8.46 -0.87
N GLU A 167 20.16 9.08 0.26
CA GLU A 167 19.89 10.49 0.51
C GLU A 167 20.87 11.36 -0.29
N PRO A 168 20.42 12.14 -1.30
CA PRO A 168 21.33 12.86 -2.20
C PRO A 168 22.28 13.83 -1.50
N SER A 169 21.80 14.44 -0.42
CA SER A 169 22.54 15.46 0.32
C SER A 169 23.62 14.87 1.23
N THR A 170 23.50 13.62 1.68
CA THR A 170 24.40 13.03 2.71
C THR A 170 25.17 11.79 2.25
N TYR A 171 24.62 11.01 1.30
CA TYR A 171 25.30 9.80 0.85
C TYR A 171 26.51 10.13 -0.03
N ARG A 172 27.66 9.51 0.25
CA ARG A 172 28.90 9.63 -0.53
C ARG A 172 29.45 8.25 -0.85
N PRO A 173 29.76 7.96 -2.13
CA PRO A 173 30.46 6.73 -2.50
C PRO A 173 31.91 6.76 -1.99
N THR A 174 32.59 5.62 -2.10
CA THR A 174 34.04 5.57 -2.00
C THR A 174 34.68 6.18 -3.25
N PHE A 175 35.95 6.57 -3.16
CA PHE A 175 36.68 7.19 -4.26
C PHE A 175 38.01 6.47 -4.53
N LEU A 176 38.37 6.35 -5.80
CA LEU A 176 39.72 6.05 -6.25
C LEU A 176 40.34 7.35 -6.80
N GLY A 177 41.14 8.03 -5.99
CA GLY A 177 41.58 9.38 -6.33
C GLY A 177 40.39 10.35 -6.34
N ARG A 178 40.06 10.91 -7.52
CA ARG A 178 38.90 11.80 -7.71
C ARG A 178 37.68 11.09 -8.29
N ASP A 179 37.82 9.83 -8.70
CA ASP A 179 36.76 9.09 -9.38
C ASP A 179 35.89 8.36 -8.35
N PRO A 180 34.56 8.55 -8.37
CA PRO A 180 33.66 7.80 -7.50
C PRO A 180 33.63 6.32 -7.92
N ILE A 181 33.67 5.43 -6.94
CA ILE A 181 33.52 3.99 -7.13
C ILE A 181 32.06 3.63 -6.93
N TYR A 182 31.42 3.16 -8.00
CA TYR A 182 30.03 2.70 -7.97
C TYR A 182 29.93 1.21 -7.65
N ASP A 183 28.83 0.82 -7.00
CA ASP A 183 28.43 -0.56 -6.84
C ASP A 183 28.11 -1.14 -8.24
N ALA A 184 28.70 -2.27 -8.61
CA ALA A 184 28.47 -2.90 -9.91
C ALA A 184 26.98 -3.27 -10.13
N ASN A 185 26.48 -3.05 -11.35
CA ASN A 185 25.09 -3.31 -11.79
C ASN A 185 24.04 -2.65 -10.89
N THR A 186 24.25 -1.37 -10.53
CA THR A 186 23.39 -0.67 -9.57
C THR A 186 22.74 0.56 -10.17
N ILE A 187 21.43 0.68 -10.00
CA ILE A 187 20.68 1.92 -10.20
C ILE A 187 20.57 2.64 -8.85
N TYR A 188 20.91 3.92 -8.84
CA TYR A 188 20.79 4.77 -7.66
C TYR A 188 19.52 5.59 -7.75
N LEU A 189 18.71 5.56 -6.68
CA LEU A 189 17.48 6.33 -6.56
C LEU A 189 17.58 7.29 -5.37
N ASN A 190 16.91 8.44 -5.45
CA ASN A 190 16.61 9.25 -4.26
C ASN A 190 15.36 8.70 -3.53
N PRO A 191 15.03 9.20 -2.32
CA PRO A 191 13.84 8.79 -1.59
C PRO A 191 12.52 8.99 -2.36
N GLN A 192 12.50 9.91 -3.32
CA GLN A 192 11.35 10.18 -4.20
C GLN A 192 11.24 9.19 -5.36
N GLY A 193 12.17 8.24 -5.50
CA GLY A 193 12.18 7.23 -6.56
C GLY A 193 12.77 7.71 -7.89
N GLN A 194 13.35 8.91 -7.94
CA GLN A 194 14.01 9.42 -9.14
C GLN A 194 15.40 8.82 -9.25
N THR A 195 15.80 8.41 -10.46
CA THR A 195 17.18 8.00 -10.72
C THR A 195 18.11 9.18 -10.53
N VAL A 196 19.21 8.94 -9.81
CA VAL A 196 20.23 9.95 -9.53
C VAL A 196 21.61 9.50 -9.99
N VAL A 197 22.45 10.46 -10.31
CA VAL A 197 23.87 10.29 -10.65
C VAL A 197 24.73 11.15 -9.74
N PHE A 198 25.94 10.68 -9.40
CA PHE A 198 26.82 11.42 -8.52
C PHE A 198 27.55 12.52 -9.29
N ASN A 199 27.49 13.74 -8.77
CA ASN A 199 28.25 14.89 -9.23
C ASN A 199 29.50 15.06 -8.36
N PRO A 200 30.70 14.71 -8.86
CA PRO A 200 31.93 14.81 -8.08
C PRO A 200 32.39 16.26 -7.86
N SER A 201 31.89 17.24 -8.63
CA SER A 201 32.31 18.64 -8.50
C SER A 201 31.80 19.30 -7.22
N ASN A 202 30.67 18.85 -6.69
CA ASN A 202 30.05 19.39 -5.47
C ASN A 202 29.73 18.31 -4.43
N ASN A 203 30.17 17.07 -4.67
CA ASN A 203 29.90 15.91 -3.83
C ASN A 203 28.40 15.72 -3.54
N THR A 204 27.54 15.76 -4.55
CA THR A 204 26.09 15.52 -4.37
C THR A 204 25.56 14.55 -5.38
N TRP A 205 24.45 13.88 -5.07
CA TRP A 205 23.68 13.16 -6.08
C TRP A 205 22.64 14.11 -6.69
N VAL A 206 22.52 14.09 -8.01
CA VAL A 206 21.58 14.91 -8.75
C VAL A 206 20.66 14.01 -9.59
N PRO A 207 19.39 14.38 -9.81
CA PRO A 207 18.53 13.68 -10.75
C PRO A 207 19.22 13.52 -12.12
N LYS A 208 19.07 12.34 -12.72
CA LYS A 208 19.60 12.02 -14.04
C LYS A 208 18.85 12.75 -15.15
#